data_AF-A0A4Y8LM86-F1
#
_entry.id   AF-A0A4Y8LM86-F1
#
_cell.length_a   1.000
_cell.length_b   1.000
_cell.length_c   1.000
_cell.angle_alpha   90.00
_cell.angle_beta   90.00
_cell.angle_gamma   90.00
#
_symmetry.space_group_name_H-M   'P 1'
#
loop_
_entity.id
_entity.type
_entity.pdbx_description
1 polymer ?
#
loop_
_entity_poly.entity_id
_entity_poly.type
_entity_poly.pdbx_seq_one_letter_code
_entity_poly.pdbx_strand_id
1 'polypeptide(L)'
;MMSLSRVIKSGFVGSNHSEGVAIPFKSITQPEEHSDQTLSWTVEQAKRESRQLLHDAKMKAQEALEEAQLTYQQTMDQIEQHKNNWEEEKQQLQKNAYEEAFAQGYEEGRNKGYDDLTHLLEEAKEIVSSSKDTLHKQLEENEFVILELAIKASEKIMSVKLEDDPAAFLPIVKKGIKEAREMREIKIYTAIQQFTFLQQEREELLSIFPVDVKLYIYPEEELEPFQCFIESSQGRIDISIDTQLTELKAGLAEVLGSGK
;
A
#
# COMPACT_ATOMS: atom_id res chain seq x y z
N MET A 1 20.12 8.77 35.59
CA MET A 1 21.06 8.29 36.63
C MET A 1 21.88 9.48 37.09
N MET A 2 21.69 9.91 38.35
CA MET A 2 22.38 11.08 38.91
C MET A 2 23.88 10.79 39.10
N SER A 3 24.74 11.61 38.50
CA SER A 3 26.17 11.68 38.81
C SER A 3 26.38 12.68 39.94
N LEU A 4 26.80 12.20 41.11
CA LEU A 4 27.13 13.00 42.29
C LEU A 4 28.61 13.37 42.28
N SER A 5 28.97 14.47 41.63
CA SER A 5 30.26 15.13 41.88
C SER A 5 30.13 16.05 43.10
N ARG A 6 30.72 15.65 44.24
CA ARG A 6 30.81 16.50 45.43
C ARG A 6 32.13 17.27 45.41
N VAL A 7 32.07 18.52 44.96
CA VAL A 7 33.16 19.50 45.10
C VAL A 7 33.04 20.10 46.51
N ILE A 8 34.06 19.92 47.35
CA ILE A 8 34.15 20.61 48.65
C ILE A 8 35.14 21.77 48.48
N LYS A 9 34.61 22.99 48.36
CA LYS A 9 35.37 24.23 48.55
C LYS A 9 35.23 24.64 50.01
N SER A 10 36.27 24.44 50.83
CA SER A 10 36.38 25.07 52.15
C SER A 10 37.19 26.36 52.04
N GLY A 11 36.50 27.46 51.77
CA GLY A 11 37.01 28.82 51.92
C GLY A 11 36.43 29.44 53.18
N PHE A 12 37.11 29.27 54.32
CA PHE A 12 36.88 30.09 55.50
C PHE A 12 38.22 30.40 56.16
N VAL A 13 38.69 31.63 55.96
CA VAL A 13 39.82 32.22 56.69
C VAL A 13 39.24 32.87 57.92
N GLY A 14 39.34 32.18 59.06
CA GLY A 14 39.06 32.73 60.37
C GLY A 14 40.31 33.42 60.91
N SER A 15 40.29 34.74 60.95
CA SER A 15 41.23 35.55 61.71
C SER A 15 40.98 35.33 63.20
N ASN A 16 41.93 34.72 63.92
CA ASN A 16 41.99 34.84 65.37
C ASN A 16 43.43 35.11 65.82
N HIS A 17 43.59 36.32 66.35
CA HIS A 17 44.70 36.72 67.20
C HIS A 17 44.87 35.71 68.35
N SER A 18 46.09 35.24 68.57
CA SER A 18 46.52 34.81 69.90
C SER A 18 47.85 35.49 70.20
N GLU A 19 47.85 36.21 71.32
CA GLU A 19 48.89 37.09 71.83
C GLU A 19 50.18 36.33 72.13
N GLY A 20 51.31 36.92 71.76
CA GLY A 20 52.63 36.38 72.04
C GLY A 20 52.90 36.34 73.54
N VAL A 21 53.15 35.15 74.08
CA VAL A 21 53.66 34.99 75.44
C VAL A 21 55.16 35.24 75.43
N ALA A 22 55.58 36.39 75.95
CA ALA A 22 56.98 36.72 76.19
C ALA A 22 57.51 35.91 77.38
N ILE A 23 58.47 35.03 77.13
CA ILE A 23 59.18 34.27 78.18
C ILE A 23 60.31 35.16 78.72
N PRO A 24 60.33 35.51 80.02
CA PRO A 24 61.38 36.36 80.58
C PRO A 24 62.71 35.61 80.67
N PHE A 25 63.77 36.24 80.16
CA PHE A 25 65.14 35.77 80.30
C PHE A 25 65.57 35.91 81.77
N LYS A 26 65.96 34.79 82.38
CA LYS A 26 66.59 34.76 83.70
C LYS A 26 68.09 34.78 83.51
N SER A 27 68.70 35.95 83.71
CA SER A 27 70.15 36.12 83.72
C SER A 27 70.75 35.35 84.91
N ILE A 28 71.63 34.38 84.63
CA ILE A 28 72.47 33.75 85.65
C ILE A 28 73.93 33.86 85.21
N THR A 29 74.64 34.57 86.07
CA THR A 29 76.06 34.88 86.17
C THR A 29 76.94 33.63 86.10
N GLN A 30 78.11 33.75 85.46
CA GLN A 30 79.21 32.78 85.60
C GLN A 30 79.59 32.60 87.07
N PRO A 31 79.89 31.36 87.45
CA PRO A 31 81.21 31.11 88.00
C PRO A 31 81.90 29.88 87.39
N GLU A 32 83.20 30.09 87.16
CA GLU A 32 84.33 29.17 87.32
C GLU A 32 84.56 28.02 86.34
N GLU A 33 85.78 28.07 85.80
CA GLU A 33 86.50 27.10 84.99
C GLU A 33 86.63 25.76 85.72
N HIS A 34 85.91 24.71 85.29
CA HIS A 34 86.35 23.34 85.54
C HIS A 34 85.94 22.36 84.41
N SER A 35 86.98 21.74 83.85
CA SER A 35 87.09 20.50 83.07
C SER A 35 86.44 20.35 81.68
N ASP A 36 87.32 20.49 80.68
CA ASP A 36 87.21 20.30 79.22
C ASP A 36 86.82 18.87 78.74
N GLN A 37 86.33 17.99 79.61
CA GLN A 37 86.04 16.57 79.27
C GLN A 37 84.53 16.22 79.20
N THR A 38 83.66 16.99 79.85
CA THR A 38 82.22 16.64 79.98
C THR A 38 81.37 17.13 78.80
N LEU A 39 81.72 18.26 78.18
CA LEU A 39 81.00 18.82 77.02
C LEU A 39 81.27 18.04 75.72
N SER A 40 82.48 17.49 75.56
CA SER A 40 82.81 16.65 74.40
C SER A 40 82.01 15.34 74.40
N TRP A 41 81.77 14.74 75.57
CA TRP A 41 81.02 13.49 75.72
C TRP A 41 79.54 13.65 75.33
N THR A 42 78.91 14.76 75.70
CA THR A 42 77.50 15.08 75.39
C THR A 42 77.27 15.38 73.90
N VAL A 43 78.22 16.07 73.25
CA VAL A 43 78.15 16.34 71.80
C VAL A 43 78.38 15.07 70.97
N GLU A 44 79.26 14.18 71.42
CA GLU A 44 79.51 12.88 70.78
C GLU A 44 78.27 11.96 70.84
N GLN A 45 77.57 11.96 71.97
CA GLN A 45 76.33 11.18 72.18
C GLN A 45 75.17 11.71 71.32
N ALA A 46 74.93 13.03 71.30
CA ALA A 46 73.91 13.65 70.45
C ALA A 46 74.18 13.42 68.95
N LYS A 47 75.45 13.45 68.52
CA LYS A 47 75.85 13.08 67.16
C LYS A 47 75.58 11.60 66.85
N ARG A 48 75.72 10.70 67.83
CA ARG A 48 75.42 9.27 67.67
C ARG A 48 73.91 9.03 67.53
N GLU A 49 73.11 9.63 68.40
CA GLU A 49 71.65 9.53 68.37
C GLU A 49 71.08 10.17 67.09
N SER A 50 71.60 11.32 66.67
CA SER A 50 71.23 11.95 65.39
C SER A 50 71.60 11.07 64.18
N ARG A 51 72.78 10.43 64.19
CA ARG A 51 73.16 9.48 63.13
C ARG A 51 72.26 8.26 63.11
N GLN A 52 71.83 7.74 64.26
CA GLN A 52 70.89 6.63 64.36
C GLN A 52 69.51 7.02 63.84
N LEU A 53 68.99 8.19 64.23
CA LEU A 53 67.69 8.68 63.74
C LEU A 53 67.70 8.93 62.23
N LEU A 54 68.78 9.51 61.69
CA LEU A 54 68.95 9.67 60.24
C LEU A 54 69.08 8.32 59.52
N HIS A 55 69.71 7.34 60.15
CA HIS A 55 69.81 5.99 59.61
C HIS A 55 68.44 5.30 59.58
N ASP A 56 67.69 5.33 60.68
CA ASP A 56 66.34 4.75 60.78
C ASP A 56 65.35 5.44 59.83
N ALA A 57 65.42 6.77 59.72
CA ALA A 57 64.61 7.53 58.76
C ALA A 57 64.95 7.17 57.31
N LYS A 58 66.24 6.94 56.99
CA LYS A 58 66.67 6.47 55.68
C LYS A 58 66.18 5.04 55.41
N MET A 59 66.26 4.14 56.38
CA MET A 59 65.78 2.76 56.23
C MET A 59 64.26 2.72 56.00
N LYS A 60 63.48 3.47 56.79
CA LYS A 60 62.02 3.55 56.61
C LYS A 60 61.62 4.20 55.29
N ALA A 61 62.34 5.24 54.86
CA ALA A 61 62.10 5.87 53.56
C ALA A 61 62.42 4.90 52.41
N GLN A 62 63.49 4.11 52.53
CA GLN A 62 63.85 3.09 51.57
C GLN A 62 62.80 1.98 51.49
N GLU A 63 62.34 1.47 52.63
CA GLU A 63 61.28 0.45 52.72
C GLU A 63 59.97 0.94 52.10
N ALA A 64 59.54 2.17 52.41
CA ALA A 64 58.34 2.78 51.81
C ALA A 64 58.48 2.97 50.29
N LEU A 65 59.69 3.26 49.80
CA LEU A 65 59.97 3.42 48.38
C LEU A 65 59.93 2.07 47.65
N GLU A 66 60.47 1.01 48.27
CA GLU A 66 60.40 -0.36 47.76
C GLU A 66 58.95 -0.88 47.74
N GLU A 67 58.15 -0.62 48.78
CA GLU A 67 56.73 -0.97 48.82
C GLU A 67 55.92 -0.20 47.75
N ALA A 68 56.19 1.11 47.59
CA ALA A 68 55.57 1.92 46.55
C ALA A 68 55.95 1.44 45.14
N GLN A 69 57.19 0.99 44.93
CA GLN A 69 57.62 0.42 43.65
C GLN A 69 56.94 -0.92 43.38
N LEU A 70 56.84 -1.80 44.37
CA LEU A 70 56.17 -3.09 44.24
C LEU A 70 54.68 -2.92 43.90
N THR A 71 53.98 -2.06 44.64
CA THR A 71 52.56 -1.76 44.40
C THR A 71 52.33 -1.09 43.05
N TYR A 72 53.22 -0.19 42.63
CA TYR A 72 53.20 0.40 41.30
C TYR A 72 53.32 -0.68 40.22
N GLN A 73 54.28 -1.59 40.36
CA GLN A 73 54.49 -2.66 39.38
C GLN A 73 53.30 -3.62 39.31
N GLN A 74 52.78 -4.05 40.47
CA GLN A 74 51.56 -4.87 40.53
C GLN A 74 50.35 -4.19 39.89
N THR A 75 50.18 -2.89 40.13
CA THR A 75 49.08 -2.11 39.54
C THR A 75 49.25 -2.00 38.03
N MET A 76 50.48 -1.79 37.54
CA MET A 76 50.76 -1.72 36.11
C MET A 76 50.50 -3.07 35.43
N ASP A 77 50.93 -4.17 36.04
CA ASP A 77 50.66 -5.52 35.53
C ASP A 77 49.14 -5.80 35.47
N GLN A 78 48.38 -5.37 36.50
CA GLN A 78 46.91 -5.48 36.49
C GLN A 78 46.27 -4.64 35.39
N ILE A 79 46.70 -3.39 35.20
CA ILE A 79 46.19 -2.52 34.13
C ILE A 79 46.46 -3.15 32.76
N GLU A 80 47.65 -3.71 32.55
CA GLU A 80 48.00 -4.38 31.30
C GLU A 80 47.14 -5.63 31.06
N GLN A 81 46.93 -6.45 32.09
CA GLN A 81 46.00 -7.59 32.02
C GLN A 81 44.57 -7.15 31.69
N HIS A 82 44.06 -6.13 32.38
CA HIS A 82 42.71 -5.60 32.11
C HIS A 82 42.59 -5.05 30.69
N LYS A 83 43.63 -4.38 30.18
CA LYS A 83 43.65 -3.88 28.81
C LYS A 83 43.62 -5.00 27.78
N ASN A 84 44.41 -6.05 27.98
CA ASN A 84 44.42 -7.21 27.09
C ASN A 84 43.07 -7.95 27.10
N ASN A 85 42.51 -8.20 28.29
CA ASN A 85 41.19 -8.81 28.44
C ASN A 85 40.09 -7.96 27.77
N TRP A 86 40.15 -6.64 27.91
CA TRP A 86 39.21 -5.73 27.27
C TRP A 86 39.33 -5.76 25.74
N GLU A 87 40.54 -5.85 25.19
CA GLU A 87 40.76 -5.95 23.74
C GLU A 87 40.14 -7.24 23.18
N GLU A 88 40.31 -8.37 23.88
CA GLU A 88 39.71 -9.65 23.53
C GLU A 88 38.17 -9.62 23.64
N GLU A 89 37.63 -9.11 24.75
CA GLU A 89 36.20 -9.00 24.97
C GLU A 89 35.55 -8.10 23.91
N LYS A 90 36.18 -6.96 23.60
CA LYS A 90 35.71 -6.04 22.57
C LYS A 90 35.65 -6.72 21.20
N GLN A 91 36.67 -7.49 20.82
CA GLN A 91 36.66 -8.24 19.56
C GLN A 91 35.53 -9.26 19.53
N GLN A 92 35.32 -9.98 20.63
CA GLN A 92 34.24 -10.95 20.74
C GLN A 92 32.85 -10.29 20.65
N LEU A 93 32.65 -9.17 21.33
CA LEU A 93 31.40 -8.40 21.26
C LEU A 93 31.13 -7.88 19.86
N GLN A 94 32.15 -7.36 19.17
CA GLN A 94 32.02 -6.89 17.79
C GLN A 94 31.64 -8.03 16.84
N LYS A 95 32.27 -9.19 16.99
CA LYS A 95 31.97 -10.38 16.19
C LYS A 95 30.54 -10.86 16.44
N ASN A 96 30.13 -10.99 17.70
CA ASN A 96 28.78 -11.44 18.05
C ASN A 96 27.71 -10.46 17.53
N ALA A 97 27.92 -9.15 17.71
CA ALA A 97 27.00 -8.13 17.22
C ALA A 97 26.89 -8.15 15.68
N TYR A 98 28.01 -8.38 14.98
CA TYR A 98 28.01 -8.52 13.52
C TYR A 98 27.24 -9.76 13.08
N GLU A 99 27.50 -10.91 13.69
CA GLU A 99 26.82 -12.17 13.36
C GLU A 99 25.31 -12.10 13.61
N GLU A 100 24.90 -11.51 14.75
CA GLU A 100 23.48 -11.31 15.09
C GLU A 100 22.80 -10.35 14.12
N ALA A 101 23.41 -9.18 13.87
CA ALA A 101 22.84 -8.19 12.95
C ALA A 101 22.77 -8.71 11.51
N PHE A 102 23.77 -9.49 11.08
CA PHE A 102 23.75 -10.14 9.77
C PHE A 102 22.64 -11.19 9.67
N ALA A 103 22.48 -12.04 10.68
CA ALA A 103 21.43 -13.05 10.71
C ALA A 103 20.02 -12.41 10.69
N GLN A 104 19.81 -11.38 11.51
CA GLN A 104 18.55 -10.62 11.54
C GLN A 104 18.28 -9.93 10.20
N GLY A 105 19.27 -9.21 9.66
CA GLY A 105 19.14 -8.53 8.38
C GLY A 105 18.88 -9.47 7.20
N TYR A 106 19.49 -10.66 7.22
CA TYR A 106 19.26 -11.70 6.23
C TYR A 106 17.82 -12.23 6.30
N GLU A 107 17.33 -12.55 7.50
CA GLU A 107 15.96 -13.06 7.68
C GLU A 107 14.91 -12.00 7.33
N GLU A 108 15.08 -10.77 7.80
CA GLU A 108 14.20 -9.65 7.44
C GLU A 108 14.19 -9.37 5.94
N GLY A 109 15.38 -9.34 5.31
CA GLY A 109 15.50 -9.12 3.87
C GLY A 109 14.84 -10.24 3.07
N ARG A 110 15.00 -11.49 3.52
CA ARG A 110 14.35 -12.66 2.91
C ARG A 110 12.82 -12.54 3.02
N ASN A 111 12.30 -12.25 4.20
CA ASN A 111 10.86 -12.16 4.44
C ASN A 111 10.24 -11.00 3.65
N LYS A 112 10.84 -9.80 3.68
CA LYS A 112 10.41 -8.66 2.85
C LYS A 112 10.39 -9.00 1.37
N GLY A 113 11.44 -9.68 0.86
CA GLY A 113 11.48 -10.12 -0.53
C GLY A 113 10.38 -11.11 -0.90
N TYR A 114 10.02 -12.03 0.01
CA TYR A 114 8.88 -12.93 -0.20
C TYR A 114 7.55 -12.20 -0.18
N ASP A 115 7.35 -11.25 0.74
CA ASP A 115 6.13 -10.47 0.84
C ASP A 115 5.93 -9.60 -0.42
N ASP A 116 6.97 -8.90 -0.87
CA ASP A 116 6.95 -8.08 -2.09
C ASP A 116 6.62 -8.92 -3.33
N LEU A 117 7.25 -10.11 -3.47
CA LEU A 117 6.96 -11.03 -4.57
C LEU A 117 5.52 -11.56 -4.50
N THR A 118 5.03 -11.86 -3.31
CA THR A 118 3.66 -12.37 -3.12
C THR A 118 2.64 -11.28 -3.48
N HIS A 119 2.88 -10.04 -3.07
CA HIS A 119 2.04 -8.89 -3.44
C HIS A 119 2.01 -8.69 -4.95
N LEU A 120 3.18 -8.65 -5.61
CA LEU A 120 3.27 -8.50 -7.07
C LEU A 120 2.58 -9.64 -7.81
N LEU A 121 2.69 -10.87 -7.30
CA LEU A 121 2.02 -12.03 -7.90
C LEU A 121 0.50 -11.92 -7.78
N GLU A 122 -0.01 -11.44 -6.65
CA GLU A 122 -1.45 -11.27 -6.45
C GLU A 122 -2.01 -10.15 -7.32
N GLU A 123 -1.31 -9.01 -7.40
CA GLU A 123 -1.64 -7.92 -8.32
C GLU A 123 -1.65 -8.40 -9.78
N ALA A 124 -0.66 -9.20 -10.19
CA ALA A 124 -0.62 -9.77 -11.53
C ALA A 124 -1.81 -10.71 -11.81
N LYS A 125 -2.22 -11.53 -10.83
CA LYS A 125 -3.42 -12.38 -10.97
C LYS A 125 -4.69 -11.54 -11.10
N GLU A 126 -4.82 -10.48 -10.31
CA GLU A 126 -5.98 -9.59 -10.34
C GLU A 126 -6.08 -8.87 -11.70
N ILE A 127 -4.95 -8.40 -12.24
CA ILE A 127 -4.87 -7.82 -13.59
C ILE A 127 -5.30 -8.84 -14.65
N VAL A 128 -4.82 -10.09 -14.58
CA VAL A 128 -5.20 -11.13 -15.53
C VAL A 128 -6.69 -11.49 -15.42
N SER A 129 -7.23 -11.59 -14.20
CA SER A 129 -8.65 -11.89 -13.97
C SER A 129 -9.53 -10.77 -14.50
N SER A 130 -9.25 -9.52 -14.12
CA SER A 130 -9.99 -8.35 -14.57
C SER A 130 -9.93 -8.18 -16.09
N SER A 131 -8.77 -8.46 -16.71
CA SER A 131 -8.63 -8.43 -18.18
C SER A 131 -9.52 -9.45 -18.88
N LYS A 132 -9.67 -10.66 -18.32
CA LYS A 132 -10.59 -11.67 -18.85
C LYS A 132 -12.05 -11.23 -18.74
N ASP A 133 -12.44 -10.66 -17.59
CA ASP A 133 -13.80 -10.15 -17.39
C ASP A 133 -14.12 -9.00 -18.34
N THR A 134 -13.17 -8.07 -18.54
CA THR A 134 -13.29 -6.99 -19.53
C THR A 134 -13.44 -7.55 -20.95
N LEU A 135 -12.64 -8.54 -21.32
CA LEU A 135 -12.72 -9.17 -22.64
C LEU A 135 -14.09 -9.84 -22.85
N HIS A 136 -14.61 -10.55 -21.86
CA HIS A 136 -15.94 -11.14 -21.92
C HIS A 136 -17.04 -10.08 -22.11
N LYS A 137 -17.01 -8.99 -21.32
CA LYS A 137 -17.96 -7.88 -21.48
C LYS A 137 -17.88 -7.23 -22.86
N GLN A 138 -16.68 -7.01 -23.38
CA GLN A 138 -16.49 -6.46 -24.72
C GLN A 138 -17.03 -7.38 -25.82
N LEU A 139 -16.87 -8.70 -25.66
CA LEU A 139 -17.47 -9.67 -26.59
C LEU A 139 -18.99 -9.57 -26.58
N GLU A 140 -19.62 -9.53 -25.40
CA GLU A 140 -21.07 -9.37 -25.27
C GLU A 140 -21.56 -8.06 -25.89
N GLU A 141 -20.90 -6.93 -25.60
CA GLU A 141 -21.23 -5.64 -26.19
C GLU A 141 -21.12 -5.68 -27.73
N ASN A 142 -20.07 -6.31 -28.26
CA ASN A 142 -19.87 -6.45 -29.69
C ASN A 142 -20.95 -7.30 -30.36
N GLU A 143 -21.47 -8.34 -29.70
CA GLU A 143 -22.59 -9.14 -30.22
C GLU A 143 -23.84 -8.29 -30.46
N PHE A 144 -24.19 -7.40 -29.52
CA PHE A 144 -25.31 -6.47 -29.70
C PHE A 144 -25.06 -5.45 -30.81
N VAL A 145 -23.83 -4.94 -30.94
CA VAL A 145 -23.46 -4.03 -32.04
C VAL A 145 -23.60 -4.73 -33.40
N ILE A 146 -23.15 -5.97 -33.52
CA ILE A 146 -23.29 -6.76 -34.75
C ILE A 146 -24.77 -7.01 -35.07
N LEU A 147 -25.58 -7.37 -34.06
CA LEU A 147 -27.02 -7.54 -34.23
C LEU A 147 -27.68 -6.25 -34.73
N GLU A 148 -27.37 -5.11 -34.11
CA GLU A 148 -27.91 -3.83 -34.54
C GLU A 148 -27.53 -3.47 -35.98
N LEU A 149 -26.26 -3.69 -36.34
CA LEU A 149 -25.78 -3.49 -37.71
C LEU A 149 -26.52 -4.39 -38.71
N ALA A 150 -26.73 -5.67 -38.36
CA ALA A 150 -27.43 -6.63 -39.21
C ALA A 150 -28.90 -6.23 -39.42
N ILE A 151 -29.58 -5.77 -38.36
CA ILE A 151 -30.97 -5.28 -38.45
C ILE A 151 -31.03 -4.03 -39.32
N LYS A 152 -30.15 -3.04 -39.10
CA LYS A 152 -30.08 -1.81 -39.92
C LYS A 152 -29.77 -2.08 -41.39
N ALA A 153 -28.88 -3.03 -41.67
CA ALA A 153 -28.59 -3.47 -43.03
C ALA A 153 -29.83 -4.13 -43.67
N SER A 154 -30.55 -4.97 -42.92
CA SER A 154 -31.77 -5.63 -43.38
C SER A 154 -32.89 -4.63 -43.66
N GLU A 155 -33.12 -3.67 -42.76
CA GLU A 155 -34.05 -2.54 -42.98
C GLU A 155 -33.73 -1.85 -44.31
N LYS A 156 -32.46 -1.45 -44.52
CA LYS A 156 -32.06 -0.73 -45.73
C LYS A 156 -32.25 -1.55 -47.01
N ILE A 157 -31.89 -2.83 -46.99
CA ILE A 157 -32.06 -3.74 -48.14
C ILE A 157 -33.55 -3.90 -48.46
N MET A 158 -34.39 -4.08 -47.44
CA MET A 158 -35.83 -4.24 -47.61
C MET A 158 -36.50 -2.97 -48.14
N SER A 159 -36.15 -1.79 -47.61
CA SER A 159 -36.68 -0.52 -48.12
C SER A 159 -36.34 -0.35 -49.61
N VAL A 160 -35.09 -0.56 -50.00
CA VAL A 160 -34.66 -0.45 -51.41
C VAL A 160 -35.41 -1.47 -52.28
N LYS A 161 -35.57 -2.72 -51.81
CA LYS A 161 -36.29 -3.75 -52.57
C LYS A 161 -37.76 -3.41 -52.79
N LEU A 162 -38.43 -2.81 -51.81
CA LEU A 162 -39.82 -2.38 -51.92
C LEU A 162 -40.00 -1.16 -52.82
N GLU A 163 -39.05 -0.23 -52.79
CA GLU A 163 -39.00 0.90 -53.72
C GLU A 163 -38.81 0.44 -55.17
N ASP A 164 -37.88 -0.50 -55.41
CA ASP A 164 -37.58 -1.04 -56.74
C ASP A 164 -38.68 -1.98 -57.28
N ASP A 165 -39.34 -2.73 -56.40
CA ASP A 165 -40.36 -3.73 -56.73
C ASP A 165 -41.55 -3.65 -55.78
N PRO A 166 -42.49 -2.72 -56.01
CA PRO A 166 -43.67 -2.54 -55.14
C PRO A 166 -44.56 -3.78 -55.02
N ALA A 167 -44.50 -4.71 -55.99
CA ALA A 167 -45.26 -5.96 -55.93
C ALA A 167 -44.79 -6.87 -54.77
N ALA A 168 -43.54 -6.71 -54.30
CA ALA A 168 -43.01 -7.43 -53.15
C ALA A 168 -43.71 -7.05 -51.82
N PHE A 169 -44.47 -5.94 -51.78
CA PHE A 169 -45.25 -5.56 -50.62
C PHE A 169 -46.46 -6.48 -50.38
N LEU A 170 -47.07 -6.99 -51.46
CA LEU A 170 -48.31 -7.75 -51.40
C LEU A 170 -48.19 -9.05 -50.57
N PRO A 171 -47.14 -9.89 -50.75
CA PRO A 171 -46.92 -11.06 -49.89
C PRO A 171 -46.83 -10.73 -48.39
N ILE A 172 -46.30 -9.56 -48.04
CA ILE A 172 -46.14 -9.12 -46.65
C ILE A 172 -47.52 -8.84 -46.03
N VAL A 173 -48.36 -8.09 -46.76
CA VAL A 173 -49.74 -7.81 -46.36
C VAL A 173 -50.56 -9.11 -46.27
N LYS A 174 -50.40 -10.02 -47.25
CA LYS A 174 -51.07 -11.34 -47.22
C LYS A 174 -50.68 -12.16 -45.99
N LYS A 175 -49.42 -12.10 -45.57
CA LYS A 175 -48.94 -12.80 -44.37
C LYS A 175 -49.60 -12.22 -43.11
N GLY A 176 -49.61 -10.89 -42.96
CA GLY A 176 -50.25 -10.23 -41.82
C GLY A 176 -51.77 -10.49 -41.75
N ILE A 177 -52.45 -10.48 -42.89
CA ILE A 177 -53.88 -10.82 -42.99
C ILE A 177 -54.18 -12.23 -42.48
N LYS A 178 -53.30 -13.21 -42.74
CA LYS A 178 -53.52 -14.60 -42.29
C LYS A 178 -53.55 -14.72 -40.77
N GLU A 179 -52.87 -13.82 -40.05
CA GLU A 179 -52.91 -13.78 -38.59
C GLU A 179 -54.25 -13.24 -38.06
N ALA A 180 -54.93 -12.39 -38.84
CA ALA A 180 -56.27 -11.87 -38.55
C ALA A 180 -57.42 -12.67 -39.19
N ARG A 181 -57.17 -13.88 -39.73
CA ARG A 181 -58.11 -14.63 -40.58
C ARG A 181 -59.45 -15.02 -39.95
N GLU A 182 -59.52 -15.07 -38.62
CA GLU A 182 -60.72 -15.54 -37.88
C GLU A 182 -61.73 -14.41 -37.62
N MET A 183 -61.43 -13.19 -38.09
CA MET A 183 -62.28 -12.02 -37.89
C MET A 183 -63.29 -11.86 -39.01
N ARG A 184 -64.52 -11.44 -38.67
CA ARG A 184 -65.60 -11.19 -39.64
C ARG A 184 -65.44 -9.87 -40.40
N GLU A 185 -64.70 -8.92 -39.83
CA GLU A 185 -64.47 -7.59 -40.38
C GLU A 185 -63.02 -7.18 -40.12
N ILE A 186 -62.35 -6.75 -41.18
CA ILE A 186 -60.93 -6.41 -41.19
C ILE A 186 -60.74 -5.11 -41.94
N LYS A 187 -60.02 -4.18 -41.32
CA LYS A 187 -59.65 -2.90 -41.92
C LYS A 187 -58.14 -2.82 -42.02
N ILE A 188 -57.63 -2.57 -43.21
CA ILE A 188 -56.20 -2.37 -43.45
C ILE A 188 -55.98 -0.87 -43.61
N TYR A 189 -55.10 -0.31 -42.79
CA TYR A 189 -54.62 1.06 -42.92
C TYR A 189 -53.23 1.00 -43.52
N THR A 190 -52.99 1.80 -44.56
CA THR A 190 -51.71 1.83 -45.29
C THR A 190 -51.36 3.25 -45.68
N ALA A 191 -50.07 3.53 -45.89
CA ALA A 191 -49.64 4.82 -46.40
C ALA A 191 -50.28 5.15 -47.76
N ILE A 192 -50.47 6.45 -48.01
CA ILE A 192 -51.17 6.98 -49.19
C ILE A 192 -50.56 6.44 -50.50
N GLN A 193 -49.24 6.28 -50.53
CA GLN A 193 -48.48 5.82 -51.70
C GLN A 193 -48.82 4.38 -52.09
N GLN A 194 -49.14 3.51 -51.12
CA GLN A 194 -49.45 2.09 -51.36
C GLN A 194 -50.95 1.81 -51.44
N PHE A 195 -51.80 2.76 -51.06
CA PHE A 195 -53.26 2.60 -51.07
C PHE A 195 -53.81 2.15 -52.43
N THR A 196 -53.45 2.84 -53.52
CA THR A 196 -53.97 2.49 -54.86
C THR A 196 -53.57 1.08 -55.29
N PHE A 197 -52.34 0.68 -54.98
CA PHE A 197 -51.84 -0.67 -55.29
C PHE A 197 -52.61 -1.75 -54.52
N LEU A 198 -52.73 -1.61 -53.19
CA LEU A 198 -53.50 -2.59 -52.39
C LEU A 198 -54.99 -2.62 -52.76
N GLN A 199 -55.54 -1.47 -53.18
CA GLN A 199 -56.94 -1.38 -53.59
C GLN A 199 -57.20 -2.13 -54.91
N GLN A 200 -56.23 -2.16 -55.83
CA GLN A 200 -56.28 -2.97 -57.06
C GLN A 200 -56.20 -4.47 -56.76
N GLU A 201 -55.35 -4.86 -55.81
CA GLU A 201 -55.15 -6.25 -55.39
C GLU A 201 -56.18 -6.74 -54.35
N ARG A 202 -57.24 -5.97 -54.10
CA ARG A 202 -58.23 -6.26 -53.06
C ARG A 202 -58.90 -7.63 -53.24
N GLU A 203 -59.24 -8.02 -54.47
CA GLU A 203 -59.88 -9.31 -54.74
C GLU A 203 -58.95 -10.47 -54.36
N GLU A 204 -57.65 -10.33 -54.62
CA GLU A 204 -56.66 -11.33 -54.24
C GLU A 204 -56.50 -11.41 -52.73
N LEU A 205 -56.49 -10.28 -52.03
CA LEU A 205 -56.46 -10.24 -50.56
C LEU A 205 -57.71 -10.89 -49.95
N LEU A 206 -58.89 -10.66 -50.55
CA LEU A 206 -60.15 -11.23 -50.08
C LEU A 206 -60.19 -12.76 -50.23
N SER A 207 -59.53 -13.30 -51.27
CA SER A 207 -59.48 -14.74 -51.55
C SER A 207 -58.80 -15.58 -50.44
N ILE A 208 -58.08 -14.93 -49.52
CA ILE A 208 -57.38 -15.57 -48.40
C ILE A 208 -58.34 -15.94 -47.27
N PHE A 209 -59.48 -15.26 -47.18
CA PHE A 209 -60.44 -15.47 -46.10
C PHE A 209 -61.44 -16.59 -46.41
N PRO A 210 -61.96 -17.29 -45.39
CA PRO A 210 -63.17 -18.09 -45.53
C PRO A 210 -64.37 -17.20 -45.92
N VAL A 211 -65.43 -17.83 -46.44
CA VAL A 211 -66.64 -17.12 -46.92
C VAL A 211 -67.22 -16.20 -45.83
N ASP A 212 -67.68 -15.00 -46.22
CA ASP A 212 -68.35 -13.96 -45.40
C ASP A 212 -67.46 -12.98 -44.58
N VAL A 213 -66.21 -12.72 -44.98
CA VAL A 213 -65.38 -11.65 -44.38
C VAL A 213 -65.48 -10.32 -45.12
N LYS A 214 -65.64 -9.21 -44.39
CA LYS A 214 -65.60 -7.85 -44.94
C LYS A 214 -64.20 -7.25 -44.82
N LEU A 215 -63.59 -6.95 -45.97
CA LEU A 215 -62.29 -6.28 -46.06
C LEU A 215 -62.43 -4.82 -46.53
N TYR A 216 -61.92 -3.90 -45.72
CA TYR A 216 -61.80 -2.48 -46.01
C TYR A 216 -60.33 -2.06 -46.04
N ILE A 217 -59.97 -1.15 -46.94
CA ILE A 217 -58.61 -0.60 -47.06
C ILE A 217 -58.74 0.92 -46.96
N TYR A 218 -57.95 1.55 -46.10
CA TYR A 218 -57.97 2.99 -45.84
C TYR A 218 -56.56 3.56 -46.00
N PRO A 219 -56.41 4.72 -46.66
CA PRO A 219 -55.17 5.48 -46.61
C PRO A 219 -55.05 6.19 -45.25
N GLU A 220 -53.85 6.21 -44.70
CA GLU A 220 -53.50 6.96 -43.49
C GLU A 220 -52.32 7.88 -43.79
N GLU A 221 -52.41 9.15 -43.38
CA GLU A 221 -51.40 10.19 -43.70
C GLU A 221 -50.20 10.11 -42.75
N GLU A 222 -50.42 9.64 -41.52
CA GLU A 222 -49.37 9.51 -40.51
C GLU A 222 -48.43 8.29 -40.75
N LEU A 223 -48.73 7.44 -41.73
CA LEU A 223 -47.92 6.25 -42.03
C LEU A 223 -46.83 6.56 -43.06
N GLU A 224 -45.61 6.10 -42.76
CA GLU A 224 -44.50 6.15 -43.71
C GLU A 224 -44.71 5.14 -44.85
N PRO A 225 -44.04 5.32 -46.01
CA PRO A 225 -44.16 4.40 -47.14
C PRO A 225 -43.96 2.94 -46.75
N PHE A 226 -44.85 2.06 -47.24
CA PHE A 226 -44.85 0.62 -46.96
C PHE A 226 -45.14 0.24 -45.50
N GLN A 227 -45.53 1.19 -44.65
CA GLN A 227 -46.13 0.87 -43.37
C GLN A 227 -47.61 0.55 -43.54
N CYS A 228 -48.06 -0.46 -42.81
CA CYS A 228 -49.47 -0.82 -42.76
C CYS A 228 -49.81 -1.56 -41.47
N PHE A 229 -51.03 -1.37 -41.02
CA PHE A 229 -51.57 -2.07 -39.86
C PHE A 229 -52.98 -2.54 -40.14
N ILE A 230 -53.37 -3.58 -39.42
CA ILE A 230 -54.69 -4.19 -39.49
C ILE A 230 -55.45 -3.84 -38.22
N GLU A 231 -56.65 -3.31 -38.36
CA GLU A 231 -57.62 -3.15 -37.28
C GLU A 231 -58.73 -4.19 -37.41
N SER A 232 -59.02 -4.87 -36.31
CA SER A 232 -60.10 -5.86 -36.19
C SER A 232 -60.83 -5.73 -34.85
N SER A 233 -61.89 -6.52 -34.65
CA SER A 233 -62.63 -6.56 -33.38
C SER A 233 -61.79 -6.97 -32.16
N GLN A 234 -60.64 -7.62 -32.36
CA GLN A 234 -59.73 -8.01 -31.28
C GLN A 234 -58.59 -7.00 -31.04
N GLY A 235 -58.50 -5.95 -31.85
CA GLY A 235 -57.50 -4.89 -31.70
C GLY A 235 -56.75 -4.59 -32.99
N ARG A 236 -55.65 -3.85 -32.83
CA ARG A 236 -54.76 -3.40 -33.89
C ARG A 236 -53.50 -4.27 -33.93
N ILE A 237 -53.13 -4.72 -35.12
CA ILE A 237 -51.92 -5.49 -35.39
C ILE A 237 -51.09 -4.68 -36.39
N ASP A 238 -49.91 -4.24 -36.00
CA ASP A 238 -48.97 -3.63 -36.93
C ASP A 238 -48.23 -4.72 -37.70
N ILE A 239 -48.33 -4.68 -39.02
CA ILE A 239 -47.74 -5.69 -39.92
C ILE A 239 -46.58 -5.09 -40.75
N SER A 240 -46.17 -3.86 -40.41
CA SER A 240 -45.05 -3.17 -41.03
C SER A 240 -43.75 -3.94 -40.86
N ILE A 241 -42.85 -3.80 -41.84
CA ILE A 241 -41.54 -4.48 -41.82
C ILE A 241 -40.70 -3.99 -40.65
N ASP A 242 -40.73 -2.68 -40.33
CA ASP A 242 -39.99 -2.10 -39.21
C ASP A 242 -40.35 -2.79 -37.88
N THR A 243 -41.65 -3.03 -37.68
CA THR A 243 -42.16 -3.74 -36.50
C THR A 243 -41.71 -5.19 -36.50
N GLN A 244 -41.77 -5.89 -37.65
CA GLN A 244 -41.27 -7.26 -37.76
C GLN A 244 -39.74 -7.37 -37.50
N LEU A 245 -38.95 -6.41 -37.97
CA LEU A 245 -37.51 -6.36 -37.73
C LEU A 245 -37.19 -6.00 -36.28
N THR A 246 -38.02 -5.17 -35.64
CA THR A 246 -37.91 -4.86 -34.20
C THR A 246 -38.20 -6.08 -33.34
N GLU A 247 -39.25 -6.84 -33.64
CA GLU A 247 -39.55 -8.11 -32.97
C GLU A 247 -38.46 -9.15 -33.20
N LEU A 248 -37.92 -9.24 -34.42
CA LEU A 248 -36.77 -10.09 -34.73
C LEU A 248 -35.54 -9.70 -33.91
N LYS A 249 -35.25 -8.39 -33.81
CA LYS A 249 -34.15 -7.86 -32.97
C LYS A 249 -34.36 -8.27 -31.51
N ALA A 250 -35.57 -8.12 -30.98
CA ALA A 250 -35.89 -8.47 -29.60
C ALA A 250 -35.71 -9.98 -29.34
N GLY A 251 -36.23 -10.83 -30.22
CA GLY A 251 -36.08 -12.29 -30.10
C GLY A 251 -34.62 -12.74 -30.23
N LEU A 252 -33.85 -12.17 -31.16
CA LEU A 252 -32.42 -12.46 -31.29
C LEU A 252 -31.63 -11.95 -30.08
N ALA A 253 -31.96 -10.78 -29.55
CA ALA A 253 -31.36 -10.25 -28.33
C ALA A 253 -31.66 -11.13 -27.10
N GLU A 254 -32.85 -11.71 -27.02
CA GLU A 254 -33.20 -12.67 -25.97
C GLU A 254 -32.38 -13.95 -26.10
N VAL A 255 -32.17 -14.47 -27.31
CA VAL A 255 -31.29 -15.64 -27.55
C VAL A 255 -29.84 -15.35 -27.16
N LEU A 256 -29.34 -14.15 -27.48
CA LEU A 256 -28.00 -13.72 -27.05
C LEU A 256 -27.89 -13.58 -25.53
N GLY A 257 -28.93 -13.06 -24.87
CA GLY A 257 -28.97 -12.92 -23.41
C GLY A 257 -29.19 -14.24 -22.65
N SER A 258 -29.90 -15.19 -23.25
CA SER A 258 -30.24 -16.50 -22.66
C SER A 258 -29.23 -17.61 -22.93
N GLY A 259 -28.28 -17.38 -23.85
CA GLY A 259 -27.13 -18.25 -24.09
C GLY A 259 -26.02 -18.19 -23.03
N LYS A 260 -26.27 -17.52 -21.90
CA LYS A 260 -25.36 -17.37 -20.76
C LYS A 260 -25.58 -18.42 -19.68
#